data_AF-A0A8T8TUV5-F1
#
_entry.id   AF-A0A8T8TUV5-F1
#
_cell.length_a   1.000
_cell.length_b   1.000
_cell.length_c   1.000
_cell.angle_alpha   90.00
_cell.angle_beta   90.00
_cell.angle_gamma   90.00
#
_symmetry.space_group_name_H-M   'P 1'
#
loop_
_entity.id
_entity.type
_entity.pdbx_description
1 polymer ?
#
loop_
_entity_poly.entity_id
_entity_poly.type
_entity_poly.pdbx_seq_one_letter_code
_entity_poly.pdbx_strand_id
1 'polypeptide(L)'
;MSLRRQIDDNIAQCKELDDPCKLYVQKLANAAENAFADRAILLDENSLLFEQNNEKVTRKSIKATVVGSARVMSYEDIVEAQKQRDMKDAATVTGGRGSKRRNLTVQVLGKRSRGQEFEEAEHEIRASGMAGYCSVLDFK
;
A
#
# COMPACT_ATOMS: atom_id res chain seq x y z
N MET A 1 -14.14 -10.42 -42.21
CA MET A 1 -14.69 -9.14 -42.74
C MET A 1 -14.87 -8.20 -41.57
N SER A 2 -14.32 -6.98 -41.61
CA SER A 2 -14.56 -5.98 -40.55
C SER A 2 -16.04 -5.59 -40.56
N LEU A 3 -16.67 -5.47 -39.38
CA LEU A 3 -18.08 -5.01 -39.23
C LEU A 3 -18.30 -3.69 -39.96
N ARG A 4 -17.28 -2.84 -40.00
CA ARG A 4 -17.35 -1.57 -40.71
C ARG A 4 -17.58 -1.75 -42.21
N ARG A 5 -16.84 -2.66 -42.84
CA ARG A 5 -17.02 -2.97 -44.27
C ARG A 5 -18.41 -3.53 -44.54
N GLN A 6 -18.94 -4.36 -43.65
CA GLN A 6 -20.30 -4.87 -43.79
C GLN A 6 -21.34 -3.75 -43.70
N ILE A 7 -21.17 -2.77 -42.82
CA ILE A 7 -22.06 -1.60 -42.72
C ILE A 7 -22.00 -0.78 -44.01
N ASP A 8 -20.80 -0.45 -44.49
CA ASP A 8 -20.62 0.36 -45.70
C ASP A 8 -21.15 -0.38 -46.95
N ASP A 9 -20.90 -1.69 -47.08
CA ASP A 9 -21.41 -2.53 -48.18
C ASP A 9 -22.95 -2.61 -48.17
N ASN A 10 -23.57 -2.75 -46.99
CA ASN A 10 -25.03 -2.77 -46.85
C ASN A 10 -25.64 -1.40 -47.18
N ILE A 11 -25.02 -0.29 -46.76
CA ILE A 11 -25.48 1.07 -47.10
C ILE A 11 -25.43 1.29 -48.61
N ALA A 12 -24.37 0.83 -49.27
CA ALA A 12 -24.19 0.95 -50.72
C ALA A 12 -25.21 0.10 -51.52
N GLN A 13 -25.56 -1.08 -51.01
CA GLN A 13 -26.55 -1.96 -51.65
C GLN A 13 -28.01 -1.57 -51.36
N CYS A 14 -28.27 -0.78 -50.31
CA CYS A 14 -29.61 -0.37 -49.94
C CYS A 14 -30.14 0.73 -50.88
N LYS A 15 -31.06 0.35 -51.78
CA LYS A 15 -31.70 1.26 -52.74
C LYS A 15 -32.86 2.08 -52.15
N GLU A 16 -33.41 1.65 -51.01
CA GLU A 16 -34.55 2.30 -50.34
C GLU A 16 -34.14 3.46 -49.43
N LEU A 17 -32.86 3.59 -49.10
CA LEU A 17 -32.34 4.70 -48.30
C LEU A 17 -32.02 5.91 -49.20
N ASP A 18 -32.70 7.02 -48.93
CA ASP A 18 -32.37 8.31 -49.53
C ASP A 18 -30.92 8.72 -49.23
N ASP A 19 -30.30 9.47 -50.15
CA ASP A 19 -28.90 9.92 -50.02
C ASP A 19 -28.60 10.67 -48.72
N PRO A 20 -29.46 11.56 -48.19
CA PRO A 20 -29.24 12.21 -46.90
C PRO A 20 -29.21 11.21 -45.74
N CYS A 21 -30.08 10.18 -45.76
CA CYS A 21 -30.12 9.15 -44.74
C CYS A 21 -28.83 8.32 -44.72
N LYS A 22 -28.29 7.97 -45.89
CA LYS A 22 -26.99 7.28 -46.01
C LYS A 22 -25.85 8.08 -45.38
N LEU A 23 -25.82 9.40 -45.62
CA LEU A 23 -24.84 10.30 -45.02
C LEU A 23 -24.94 10.33 -43.48
N TYR A 24 -26.16 10.39 -42.93
CA TYR A 24 -26.36 10.38 -41.48
C TYR A 24 -25.92 9.06 -40.84
N VAL A 25 -26.22 7.93 -41.47
CA VAL A 25 -25.78 6.61 -40.99
C VAL A 25 -24.26 6.51 -41.01
N GLN A 26 -23.61 6.99 -42.07
CA GLN A 26 -22.14 6.99 -42.15
C GLN A 26 -21.51 7.88 -41.07
N LYS A 27 -22.08 9.07 -40.81
CA LYS A 27 -21.64 9.95 -39.71
C LYS A 27 -21.80 9.28 -38.36
N LEU A 28 -22.91 8.59 -38.13
CA LEU A 28 -23.17 7.85 -36.90
C LEU A 28 -22.18 6.70 -36.73
N ALA A 29 -21.88 5.95 -37.79
CA ALA A 29 -20.87 4.89 -37.75
C ALA A 29 -19.48 5.44 -37.43
N ASN A 30 -19.07 6.55 -38.05
CA ASN A 30 -17.80 7.22 -37.76
C ASN A 30 -17.74 7.73 -36.31
N ALA A 31 -18.82 8.35 -35.83
CA ALA A 31 -18.88 8.84 -34.45
C ALA A 31 -18.81 7.70 -33.43
N ALA A 32 -19.49 6.58 -33.70
CA ALA A 32 -19.43 5.39 -32.86
C ALA A 32 -18.02 4.79 -32.82
N GLU A 33 -17.37 4.67 -33.98
CA GLU A 33 -15.99 4.17 -34.09
C GLU A 33 -15.01 5.03 -33.30
N ASN A 34 -15.09 6.36 -33.45
CA ASN A 34 -14.29 7.29 -32.66
C ASN A 34 -14.58 7.16 -31.16
N ALA A 35 -15.86 7.10 -30.76
CA ALA A 35 -16.23 6.96 -29.36
C ALA A 35 -15.71 5.64 -28.74
N PHE A 36 -15.70 4.54 -29.50
CA PHE A 36 -15.11 3.29 -29.05
C PHE A 36 -13.59 3.35 -28.97
N ALA A 37 -12.93 4.00 -29.93
CA ALA A 37 -11.48 4.21 -29.89
C ALA A 37 -11.07 5.05 -28.68
N ASP A 38 -11.75 6.18 -28.44
CA ASP A 38 -11.53 7.05 -27.29
C ASP A 38 -11.76 6.28 -25.98
N ARG A 39 -12.84 5.49 -25.92
CA ARG A 39 -13.14 4.66 -24.74
C ARG A 39 -12.05 3.61 -24.50
N ALA A 40 -11.52 2.99 -25.54
CA ALA A 40 -10.44 2.01 -25.41
C ALA A 40 -9.17 2.65 -24.84
N ILE A 41 -8.79 3.82 -25.34
CA ILE A 41 -7.64 4.59 -24.82
C ILE A 41 -7.87 4.95 -23.35
N LEU A 42 -9.03 5.51 -23.01
CA LEU A 42 -9.35 5.89 -21.63
C LEU A 42 -9.33 4.70 -20.67
N LEU A 43 -9.78 3.51 -21.11
CA LEU A 43 -9.72 2.31 -20.28
C LEU A 43 -8.29 1.84 -20.05
N ASP A 44 -7.43 1.91 -21.06
CA ASP A 44 -6.02 1.55 -20.95
C ASP A 44 -5.28 2.49 -20.00
N GLU A 45 -5.47 3.80 -20.15
CA GLU A 45 -4.93 4.82 -19.24
C GLU A 45 -5.42 4.62 -17.80
N ASN A 46 -6.71 4.29 -17.62
CA ASN A 46 -7.27 4.04 -16.29
C ASN A 46 -6.65 2.78 -15.66
N SER A 47 -6.43 1.73 -16.45
CA SER A 47 -5.75 0.52 -15.99
C SER A 47 -4.32 0.84 -15.53
N LEU A 48 -3.57 1.61 -16.31
CA LEU A 48 -2.22 2.04 -15.95
C LEU A 48 -2.20 2.87 -14.66
N LEU A 49 -3.14 3.82 -14.52
CA LEU A 49 -3.28 4.61 -13.30
C LEU A 49 -3.68 3.75 -12.10
N PHE A 50 -4.50 2.72 -12.31
CA PHE A 50 -4.88 1.79 -11.25
C PHE A 50 -3.67 0.98 -10.77
N GLU A 51 -2.82 0.51 -11.68
CA GLU A 51 -1.56 -0.15 -11.35
C GLU A 51 -0.62 0.76 -10.56
N GLN A 52 -0.44 2.01 -11.00
CA GLN A 52 0.39 3.00 -10.30
C GLN A 52 -0.16 3.34 -8.91
N ASN A 53 -1.46 3.60 -8.80
CA ASN A 53 -2.08 3.93 -7.51
C ASN A 53 -2.00 2.76 -6.52
N ASN A 54 -2.15 1.54 -7.03
CA ASN A 54 -2.01 0.34 -6.20
C ASN A 54 -0.57 -0.05 -5.94
N GLU A 55 0.41 0.53 -6.65
CA GLU A 55 1.83 0.23 -6.42
C GLU A 55 2.23 0.51 -4.97
N LYS A 56 1.74 1.59 -4.36
CA LYS A 56 1.98 1.89 -2.95
C LYS A 56 1.40 0.82 -2.01
N VAL A 57 0.22 0.29 -2.33
CA VAL A 57 -0.41 -0.79 -1.57
C VAL A 57 0.41 -2.07 -1.72
N THR A 58 0.85 -2.37 -2.94
CA THR A 58 1.71 -3.50 -3.27
C THR A 58 3.07 -3.42 -2.57
N ARG A 59 3.75 -2.26 -2.57
CA ARG A 59 4.99 -2.03 -1.82
C ARG A 59 4.81 -2.26 -0.31
N LYS A 60 3.68 -1.85 0.26
CA LYS A 60 3.36 -2.08 1.67
C LYS A 60 3.03 -3.54 1.99
N SER A 61 2.41 -4.27 1.06
CA SER A 61 1.98 -5.66 1.26
C SER A 61 3.10 -6.66 0.98
N ILE A 62 4.01 -6.34 0.05
CA ILE A 62 5.27 -7.05 -0.14
C ILE A 62 6.05 -6.92 1.18
N LYS A 63 6.19 -8.04 1.89
CA LYS A 63 6.99 -8.10 3.11
C LYS A 63 8.40 -7.65 2.74
N ALA A 64 8.81 -6.51 3.29
CA ALA A 64 10.14 -5.96 3.10
C ALA A 64 11.20 -7.06 3.29
N THR A 65 12.13 -7.16 2.34
CA THR A 65 13.24 -8.10 2.40
C THR A 65 14.02 -7.84 3.68
N VAL A 66 14.01 -8.82 4.57
CA VAL A 66 14.78 -8.77 5.82
C VAL A 66 16.16 -9.35 5.51
N VAL A 67 17.20 -8.53 5.63
CA VAL A 67 18.60 -8.98 5.54
C VAL A 67 19.12 -9.09 6.97
N GLY A 68 19.27 -10.31 7.48
CA GLY A 68 19.62 -10.56 8.88
C GLY A 68 18.51 -10.11 9.83
N SER A 69 18.77 -9.12 10.68
CA SER A 69 17.80 -8.49 11.60
C SER A 69 17.23 -7.17 11.08
N ALA A 70 17.78 -6.63 9.99
CA ALA A 70 17.41 -5.33 9.46
C ALA A 70 16.36 -5.46 8.35
N ARG A 71 15.28 -4.67 8.47
CA ARG A 71 14.26 -4.51 7.42
C ARG A 71 14.71 -3.44 6.44
N VAL A 72 14.92 -3.80 5.18
CA VAL A 72 15.24 -2.81 4.13
C VAL A 72 13.97 -2.07 3.75
N MET A 73 14.00 -0.73 3.87
CA MET A 73 12.92 0.17 3.48
C MET A 73 13.49 1.27 2.59
N SER A 74 12.69 1.81 1.67
CA SER A 74 13.10 2.99 0.91
C SER A 74 13.12 4.22 1.83
N TYR A 75 13.88 5.25 1.45
CA TYR A 75 13.93 6.51 2.22
C TYR A 75 12.55 7.16 2.35
N GLU A 76 11.74 7.11 1.29
CA GLU A 76 10.36 7.64 1.29
C GLU A 76 9.48 6.93 2.33
N ASP A 77 9.57 5.61 2.43
CA ASP A 77 8.82 4.84 3.44
C ASP A 77 9.24 5.19 4.88
N ILE A 78 10.53 5.48 5.08
CA ILE A 78 11.07 5.90 6.38
C ILE A 78 10.51 7.27 6.77
N VAL A 79 10.51 8.24 5.85
CA VAL A 79 9.99 9.59 6.07
C VAL A 79 8.47 9.55 6.32
N GLU A 80 7.71 8.77 5.56
CA GLU A 80 6.28 8.59 5.79
C GLU A 80 5.99 7.95 7.16
N ALA A 81 6.74 6.91 7.53
CA ALA A 81 6.59 6.25 8.82
C ALA A 81 6.98 7.16 9.99
N GLN A 82 7.94 8.08 9.80
CA GLN A 82 8.27 9.09 10.79
C GLN A 82 7.13 10.10 10.92
N LYS A 83 6.64 10.65 9.81
CA LYS A 83 5.51 11.58 9.79
C LYS A 83 4.26 11.01 10.46
N GLN A 84 3.94 9.73 10.23
CA GLN A 84 2.82 9.04 10.86
C GLN A 84 3.02 8.83 12.37
N ARG A 85 4.26 8.56 12.81
CA ARG A 85 4.61 8.52 14.24
C ARG A 85 4.45 9.89 14.88
N ASP A 86 4.98 10.94 14.27
CA ASP A 86 4.89 12.31 14.79
C ASP A 86 3.43 12.78 14.89
N MET A 87 2.58 12.46 13.91
CA MET A 87 1.13 12.73 13.99
C MET A 87 0.46 11.97 15.13
N LYS A 88 0.81 10.69 15.30
CA LYS A 88 0.25 9.86 16.37
C LYS A 88 0.70 10.35 17.74
N ASP A 89 1.97 10.73 17.87
CA ASP A 89 2.54 11.25 19.10
C ASP A 89 1.89 12.60 19.45
N ALA A 90 1.73 13.51 18.47
CA ALA A 90 0.98 14.75 18.64
C ALA A 90 -0.49 14.53 19.03
N ALA A 91 -1.15 13.50 18.50
CA ALA A 91 -2.51 13.13 18.88
C ALA A 91 -2.58 12.48 20.28
N THR A 92 -1.54 11.78 20.73
CA THR A 92 -1.46 11.25 22.10
C THR A 92 -1.06 12.29 23.14
N VAL A 93 -0.49 13.43 22.73
CA VAL A 93 -0.21 14.56 23.64
C VAL A 93 -1.51 15.27 24.04
N THR A 94 -2.59 15.19 23.25
CA THR A 94 -3.91 15.76 23.58
C THR A 94 -4.90 14.75 24.19
N GLY A 95 -4.64 13.45 24.08
CA GLY A 95 -5.49 12.39 24.63
C GLY A 95 -4.68 11.40 25.48
N GLY A 96 -4.85 11.48 26.79
CA GLY A 96 -4.12 10.67 27.77
C GLY A 96 -4.11 9.16 27.49
N ARG A 97 -2.92 8.58 27.68
CA ARG A 97 -2.57 7.16 27.87
C ARG A 97 -3.71 6.12 27.71
N GLY A 98 -3.51 5.25 26.72
CA GLY A 98 -3.84 3.82 26.87
C GLY A 98 -4.53 3.18 25.66
N SER A 99 -3.77 2.52 24.80
CA SER A 99 -4.33 1.38 24.06
C SER A 99 -3.28 0.29 23.86
N LYS A 100 -3.43 -0.74 24.67
CA LYS A 100 -2.62 -1.96 24.67
C LYS A 100 -3.25 -2.95 23.66
N ARG A 101 -2.43 -3.33 22.67
CA ARG A 101 -2.39 -4.60 21.91
C ARG A 101 -3.40 -4.87 20.80
N ARG A 102 -2.86 -5.28 19.64
CA ARG A 102 -3.17 -6.57 18.97
C ARG A 102 -1.91 -7.15 18.27
N ASN A 103 -1.38 -8.19 18.91
CA ASN A 103 -0.69 -9.40 18.46
C ASN A 103 0.06 -9.41 17.10
N LEU A 104 1.39 -9.43 17.17
CA LEU A 104 2.21 -10.31 16.33
C LEU A 104 2.90 -11.30 17.26
N THR A 105 2.67 -12.58 16.97
CA THR A 105 3.16 -13.78 17.63
C THR A 105 4.69 -13.76 17.75
N VAL A 106 5.19 -13.37 18.91
CA VAL A 106 6.47 -13.85 19.41
C VAL A 106 6.21 -14.31 20.82
N GLN A 107 6.22 -15.63 21.01
CA GLN A 107 6.26 -16.24 22.33
C GLN A 107 7.61 -15.87 22.96
N VAL A 108 7.69 -14.71 23.59
CA VAL A 108 8.76 -14.41 24.54
C VAL A 108 8.17 -14.74 25.90
N LEU A 109 8.82 -15.69 26.59
CA LEU A 109 8.58 -16.03 28.00
C LEU A 109 8.25 -14.77 28.80
N GLY A 110 7.28 -14.89 29.71
CA GLY A 110 6.65 -13.81 30.45
C GLY A 110 7.56 -12.61 30.73
N LYS A 111 7.10 -11.41 30.32
CA LYS A 111 7.81 -10.16 30.60
C LYS A 111 8.01 -10.05 32.12
N ARG A 112 9.25 -10.23 32.57
CA ARG A 112 9.64 -9.96 33.96
C ARG A 112 9.43 -8.47 34.21
N SER A 113 9.00 -8.12 35.42
CA SER A 113 8.93 -6.70 35.77
C SER A 113 10.36 -6.16 35.87
N ARG A 114 10.56 -4.87 35.59
CA ARG A 114 11.87 -4.21 35.73
C ARG A 114 12.50 -4.46 37.11
N GLY A 115 11.69 -4.57 38.17
CA GLY A 115 12.16 -4.92 39.51
C GLY A 115 12.68 -6.36 39.61
N GLN A 116 12.02 -7.33 38.97
CA GLN A 116 12.48 -8.72 38.93
C GLN A 116 13.80 -8.86 38.18
N GLU A 117 13.96 -8.14 37.06
CA GLU A 117 15.22 -8.13 36.30
C GLU A 117 16.38 -7.52 37.11
N PHE A 118 16.08 -6.49 37.91
CA PHE A 118 17.06 -5.85 38.79
C PHE A 118 17.54 -6.78 39.92
N GLU A 119 16.59 -7.43 40.60
CA GLU A 119 16.89 -8.38 41.67
C GLU A 119 17.70 -9.58 41.18
N GLU A 120 17.36 -10.11 40.01
CA GLU A 120 18.08 -11.22 39.38
C GLU A 120 19.51 -10.83 38.97
N ALA A 121 19.68 -9.65 38.35
CA ALA A 121 21.00 -9.14 38.00
C ALA A 121 21.90 -8.91 39.24
N GLU A 122 21.35 -8.39 40.35
CA GLU A 122 22.10 -8.28 41.60
C GLU A 122 22.46 -9.65 42.18
N HIS A 123 21.56 -10.63 42.07
CA HIS A 123 21.81 -11.98 42.53
C HIS A 123 22.93 -12.66 41.72
N GLU A 124 22.95 -12.48 40.39
CA GLU A 124 24.01 -12.97 39.50
C GLU A 124 25.37 -12.33 39.79
N ILE A 125 25.41 -11.02 40.04
CA ILE A 125 26.64 -10.31 40.42
C ILE A 125 27.20 -10.86 41.75
N ARG A 126 26.31 -11.10 42.73
CA ARG A 126 26.69 -11.72 44.01
C ARG A 126 27.19 -13.16 43.83
N ALA A 127 26.46 -13.97 43.07
CA ALA A 127 26.85 -15.35 42.79
C ALA A 127 28.19 -15.46 42.06
N SER A 128 28.50 -14.49 41.21
CA SER A 128 29.77 -14.41 40.48
C SER A 128 30.93 -13.84 41.32
N GLY A 129 30.67 -13.42 42.58
CA GLY A 129 31.68 -12.81 43.45
C GLY A 129 32.12 -11.40 43.02
N MET A 130 31.40 -10.77 42.10
CA MET A 130 31.77 -9.48 41.49
C MET A 130 31.11 -8.28 42.17
N ALA A 131 30.44 -8.48 43.31
CA ALA A 131 29.68 -7.43 44.01
C ALA A 131 30.53 -6.23 44.47
N GLY A 132 31.86 -6.38 44.59
CA GLY A 132 32.77 -5.27 44.89
C GLY A 132 33.13 -4.39 43.69
N TYR A 133 32.86 -4.84 42.46
CA TYR A 133 33.28 -4.18 41.21
C TYR A 133 32.12 -3.84 40.28
N CYS A 134 30.97 -4.50 40.43
CA CYS A 134 29.82 -4.31 39.56
C CYS A 134 28.59 -3.91 40.38
N SER A 135 27.83 -2.95 39.87
CA SER A 135 26.53 -2.54 40.40
C SER A 135 25.51 -2.42 39.27
N VAL A 136 24.24 -2.69 39.58
CA VAL A 136 23.14 -2.53 38.62
C VAL A 136 22.67 -1.08 38.66
N LEU A 137 22.72 -0.39 37.52
CA LEU A 137 22.30 1.01 37.43
C LEU A 137 20.78 1.09 37.25
N ASP A 138 20.10 1.83 38.13
CA ASP A 138 18.67 2.14 37.99
C ASP A 138 18.48 3.59 37.54
N PHE A 139 18.08 3.79 36.29
CA PHE A 139 17.74 5.11 35.75
C PHE A 139 16.24 5.39 35.95
N LYS A 140 15.91 6.14 37.02
CA LYS A 140 14.52 6.55 37.29
C LYS A 140 13.93 7.44 36.21
#